data_AF-A0A4Q2ZRY5-F1
#
_entry.id   AF-A0A4Q2ZRY5-F1
#
_cell.length_a   1.000
_cell.length_b   1.000
_cell.length_c   1.000
_cell.angle_alpha   90.00
_cell.angle_beta   90.00
_cell.angle_gamma   90.00
#
_symmetry.space_group_name_H-M   'P 1'
#
loop_
_entity.id
_entity.type
_entity.pdbx_description
1 polymer ?
#
loop_
_entity_poly.entity_id
_entity_poly.type
_entity_poly.pdbx_seq_one_letter_code
_entity_poly.pdbx_strand_id
1 'polypeptide(L)'
;MMQLITRMLEPASSRPPEEQVVLAAERRQFLKRRWRGVAEDGTEFGFDLESRLADGAVIFQESGKDYVVRQLPETVYEVPFESPAHAALVAWK
;
A
#
# COMPACT_ATOMS: atom_id res chain seq x y z
N MET A 1 21.47 5.39 1.87
CA MET A 1 20.97 6.57 1.13
C MET A 1 19.47 6.37 0.96
N MET A 2 18.65 7.34 1.33
CA MET A 2 17.18 7.19 1.31
C MET A 2 16.63 7.50 -0.10
N GLN A 3 15.80 6.62 -0.65
CA GLN A 3 15.15 6.82 -1.95
C GLN A 3 13.88 7.66 -1.80
N LEU A 4 13.67 8.66 -2.66
CA LEU A 4 12.47 9.52 -2.64
C LEU A 4 11.46 9.07 -3.70
N ILE A 5 10.25 8.72 -3.25
CA ILE A 5 9.15 8.26 -4.09
C ILE A 5 8.11 9.37 -4.25
N THR A 6 7.80 9.74 -5.49
CA THR A 6 6.79 10.77 -5.82
C THR A 6 5.52 10.20 -6.46
N ARG A 7 5.58 8.97 -6.95
CA ARG A 7 4.45 8.23 -7.52
C ARG A 7 4.70 6.73 -7.45
N MET A 8 3.63 5.95 -7.52
CA MET A 8 3.75 4.51 -7.83
C MET A 8 4.24 4.31 -9.26
N LEU A 9 5.01 3.25 -9.50
CA LEU A 9 5.45 2.82 -10.82
C LEU A 9 4.34 2.00 -11.50
N GLU A 10 3.80 1.03 -10.78
CA GLU A 10 2.74 0.14 -11.26
C GLU A 10 1.73 -0.12 -10.13
N PRO A 11 0.45 -0.35 -10.45
CA PRO A 11 -0.57 -0.64 -9.43
C PRO A 11 -0.38 -2.01 -8.78
N ALA A 12 0.32 -2.94 -9.44
CA ALA A 12 0.65 -4.26 -8.92
C ALA A 12 1.93 -4.79 -9.59
N SER A 13 2.70 -5.61 -8.87
CA SER A 13 3.85 -6.31 -9.43
C SER A 13 3.41 -7.46 -10.33
N SER A 14 4.10 -7.65 -11.46
CA SER A 14 3.98 -8.85 -12.32
C SER A 14 5.01 -9.93 -11.99
N ARG A 15 5.94 -9.64 -11.07
CA ARG A 15 6.99 -10.57 -10.64
C ARG A 15 6.45 -11.57 -9.63
N PRO A 16 7.04 -12.77 -9.51
CA PRO A 16 6.66 -13.72 -8.49
C PRO A 16 7.03 -13.19 -7.08
N PRO A 17 6.36 -13.65 -6.00
CA PRO A 17 6.54 -13.10 -4.65
C PRO A 17 7.98 -13.12 -4.12
N GLU A 18 8.79 -14.11 -4.50
CA GLU A 18 10.21 -14.21 -4.13
C GLU A 18 11.10 -13.10 -4.71
N GLU A 19 10.63 -12.43 -5.76
CA GLU A 19 11.26 -11.27 -6.37
C GLU A 19 10.63 -9.95 -5.88
N GLN A 20 9.77 -10.00 -4.86
CA GLN A 20 9.17 -8.82 -4.27
C GLN A 20 9.80 -8.53 -2.89
N VAL A 21 10.04 -7.26 -2.60
CA VAL A 21 10.42 -6.79 -1.26
C VAL A 21 9.27 -5.97 -0.71
N VAL A 22 8.67 -6.42 0.38
CA VAL A 22 7.51 -5.74 0.94
C VAL A 22 7.94 -4.55 1.78
N LEU A 23 7.23 -3.43 1.61
CA LEU A 23 7.21 -2.32 2.55
C LEU A 23 5.84 -2.34 3.24
N ALA A 24 5.83 -2.80 4.49
CA ALA A 24 4.62 -2.84 5.28
C ALA A 24 4.24 -1.43 5.78
N ALA A 25 2.99 -1.04 5.60
CA ALA A 25 2.48 0.27 5.96
C ALA A 25 1.13 0.17 6.69
N GLU A 26 0.91 1.04 7.67
CA GLU A 26 -0.40 1.18 8.31
C GLU A 26 -1.40 1.83 7.35
N ARG A 27 -2.70 1.55 7.53
CA ARG A 27 -3.80 2.22 6.79
C ARG A 27 -3.63 3.75 6.74
N ARG A 28 -3.19 4.35 7.86
CA ARG A 28 -2.96 5.79 7.99
C ARG A 28 -1.92 6.34 7.02
N GLN A 29 -0.91 5.54 6.63
CA GLN A 29 0.13 5.98 5.70
C GLN A 29 -0.42 6.05 4.27
N PHE A 30 -1.29 5.14 3.85
CA PHE A 30 -1.99 5.21 2.56
C PHE A 30 -2.85 6.47 2.40
N LEU A 31 -3.31 7.05 3.51
CA LEU A 31 -4.07 8.31 3.52
C LEU A 31 -3.18 9.56 3.39
N LYS A 32 -1.85 9.43 3.50
CA LYS A 32 -0.89 10.53 3.49
C LYS A 32 -0.14 10.61 2.15
N ARG A 33 0.28 11.84 1.80
CA ARG A 33 1.23 12.08 0.71
C ARG A 33 2.69 12.11 1.17
N ARG A 34 2.92 12.46 2.44
CA ARG A 34 4.27 12.59 3.02
C ARG A 34 4.47 11.68 4.20
N TRP A 35 5.43 10.78 4.11
CA TRP A 35 5.80 9.84 5.17
C TRP A 35 7.14 9.16 4.83
N ARG A 36 7.66 8.35 5.75
CA ARG A 36 8.84 7.52 5.55
C ARG A 36 8.50 6.08 5.89
N GLY A 37 9.12 5.14 5.17
CA GLY A 37 8.95 3.71 5.37
C GLY A 37 10.26 2.97 5.15
N VAL A 38 10.34 1.76 5.69
CA VAL A 38 11.48 0.87 5.54
C VAL A 38 10.96 -0.46 5.03
N ALA A 39 11.53 -0.96 3.94
CA ALA A 39 11.19 -2.27 3.40
C ALA A 39 11.80 -3.40 4.25
N GLU A 40 11.33 -4.63 4.04
CA GLU A 40 11.78 -5.81 4.80
C GLU A 40 13.30 -6.07 4.74
N ASP A 41 13.95 -5.65 3.65
CA ASP A 41 15.41 -5.78 3.49
C ASP A 41 16.21 -4.62 4.13
N GLY A 42 15.53 -3.69 4.81
CA GLY A 42 16.13 -2.52 5.43
C GLY A 42 16.26 -1.29 4.52
N THR A 43 15.82 -1.38 3.26
CA THR A 43 15.88 -0.23 2.34
C THR A 43 14.94 0.88 2.80
N GLU A 44 15.48 2.09 2.96
CA GLU A 44 14.73 3.27 3.42
C GLU A 44 14.14 4.09 2.28
N PHE A 45 12.85 4.42 2.42
CA PHE A 45 12.09 5.24 1.48
C PHE A 45 11.50 6.48 2.16
N GLY A 46 11.64 7.62 1.49
CA GLY A 46 10.85 8.82 1.74
C GLY A 46 9.75 8.94 0.69
N PHE A 47 8.57 9.37 1.11
CA PHE A 47 7.43 9.58 0.22
C PHE A 47 7.09 11.07 0.20
N ASP A 48 7.01 11.65 -1.00
CA ASP A 48 6.41 12.96 -1.27
C ASP A 48 5.53 12.85 -2.53
N LEU A 49 4.37 12.24 -2.33
CA LEU A 49 3.55 11.69 -3.40
C LEU A 49 2.62 12.72 -4.05
N GLU A 50 2.51 12.67 -5.37
CA GLU A 50 1.51 13.42 -6.14
C GLU A 50 0.09 12.94 -5.79
N SER A 51 -0.10 11.62 -5.72
CA SER A 51 -1.35 10.94 -5.39
C SER A 51 -1.15 9.86 -4.33
N ARG A 52 -2.23 9.48 -3.62
CA ARG A 52 -2.17 8.42 -2.60
C ARG A 52 -1.82 7.09 -3.25
N LEU A 53 -1.00 6.28 -2.58
CA LEU A 53 -0.71 4.92 -3.02
C LEU A 53 -1.95 4.03 -2.87
N ALA A 54 -1.99 2.97 -3.67
CA ALA A 54 -2.89 1.84 -3.50
C ALA A 54 -2.16 0.67 -2.82
N ASP A 55 -2.89 -0.17 -2.10
CA ASP A 55 -2.33 -1.42 -1.59
C ASP A 55 -1.83 -2.29 -2.76
N GLY A 56 -0.62 -2.84 -2.62
CA GLY A 56 0.00 -3.68 -3.63
C GLY A 56 0.75 -2.94 -4.74
N ALA A 57 0.81 -1.60 -4.68
CA ALA A 57 1.52 -0.82 -5.68
C ALA A 57 3.04 -1.06 -5.63
N VAL A 58 3.66 -1.10 -6.80
CA VAL A 58 5.13 -1.08 -6.96
C VAL A 58 5.60 0.36 -6.79
N ILE A 59 6.47 0.60 -5.82
CA ILE A 59 7.00 1.94 -5.51
C ILE A 59 8.41 2.15 -6.08
N PHE A 60 9.15 1.07 -6.30
CA PHE A 60 10.53 1.10 -6.75
C PHE A 60 10.92 -0.26 -7.36
N GLN A 61 11.87 -0.26 -8.28
CA GLN A 61 12.40 -1.48 -8.90
C GLN A 61 13.92 -1.39 -8.94
N GLU A 62 14.60 -2.41 -8.44
CA GLU A 62 16.06 -2.46 -8.46
C GLU A 62 16.54 -3.91 -8.43
N SER A 63 17.60 -4.19 -9.20
CA SER A 63 18.28 -5.49 -9.20
C SER A 63 17.35 -6.70 -9.41
N GLY A 64 16.35 -6.56 -10.28
CA GLY A 64 15.37 -7.62 -10.55
C GLY A 64 14.34 -7.83 -9.45
N LYS A 65 14.24 -6.91 -8.49
CA LYS A 65 13.21 -6.92 -7.45
C LYS A 65 12.21 -5.79 -7.61
N ASP A 66 10.96 -6.07 -7.25
CA ASP A 66 9.92 -5.06 -7.12
C ASP A 66 9.70 -4.74 -5.64
N TYR A 67 9.81 -3.47 -5.27
CA TYR A 67 9.43 -3.00 -3.94
C TYR A 67 7.94 -2.70 -3.92
N VAL A 68 7.20 -3.45 -3.12
CA VAL A 68 5.73 -3.42 -3.10
C VAL A 68 5.24 -2.92 -1.75
N VAL A 69 4.44 -1.86 -1.74
CA VAL A 69 3.81 -1.37 -0.51
C VAL A 69 2.59 -2.23 -0.17
N ARG A 70 2.49 -2.71 1.08
CA ARG A 70 1.35 -3.51 1.56
C ARG A 70 0.79 -2.96 2.85
N GLN A 71 -0.53 -2.90 2.93
CA GLN A 71 -1.21 -2.55 4.17
C GLN A 71 -1.08 -3.69 5.18
N LEU A 72 -0.67 -3.34 6.39
CA LEU A 72 -0.65 -4.28 7.51
C LEU A 72 -2.06 -4.80 7.80
N PRO A 73 -2.22 -6.12 8.03
CA PRO A 73 -3.46 -6.67 8.57
C PRO A 73 -3.84 -5.99 9.87
N GLU A 74 -5.13 -5.79 10.08
CA GLU A 74 -5.65 -5.18 11.29
C GLU A 74 -7.01 -5.76 11.64
N THR A 75 -7.37 -5.71 12.92
CA THR A 75 -8.67 -6.14 13.39
C THR A 75 -9.74 -5.19 12.85
N VAL A 76 -10.75 -5.76 12.18
CA VAL A 76 -11.89 -5.03 11.61
C VAL A 76 -13.20 -5.68 12.02
N TYR A 77 -14.29 -4.91 11.90
CA TYR A 77 -15.63 -5.48 11.93
C TYR A 77 -16.03 -5.92 10.52
N GLU A 78 -16.41 -7.18 10.37
CA GLU A 78 -17.07 -7.67 9.16
C GLU A 78 -18.59 -7.54 9.36
N VAL A 79 -19.21 -6.66 8.57
CA VAL A 79 -20.66 -6.41 8.64
C VAL A 79 -21.32 -7.08 7.44
N PRO A 80 -22.06 -8.19 7.61
CA PRO A 80 -22.74 -8.85 6.51
C PRO A 80 -23.96 -8.03 6.05
N PHE A 81 -24.19 -7.98 4.73
CA PHE A 81 -25.36 -7.34 4.15
C PHE A 81 -26.16 -8.35 3.33
N GLU A 82 -27.49 -8.31 3.50
CA GLU A 82 -28.42 -9.21 2.82
C GLU A 82 -28.87 -8.66 1.45
N SER A 83 -28.70 -7.36 1.21
CA SER A 83 -29.05 -6.71 -0.05
C SER A 83 -28.30 -5.38 -0.22
N PRO A 84 -28.21 -4.84 -1.45
CA PRO A 84 -27.66 -3.50 -1.69
C PRO A 84 -28.41 -2.40 -0.93
N ALA A 85 -29.74 -2.54 -0.76
CA ALA A 85 -30.54 -1.58 0.00
C ALA A 85 -30.20 -1.59 1.49
N HIS A 86 -29.97 -2.79 2.06
CA HIS A 86 -29.51 -2.93 3.44
C HIS A 86 -28.12 -2.32 3.63
N ALA A 87 -27.18 -2.60 2.71
CA ALA A 87 -25.84 -1.99 2.75
C ALA A 87 -25.88 -0.46 2.71
N ALA A 88 -26.71 0.10 1.82
CA ALA A 88 -26.89 1.56 1.70
C ALA A 88 -27.45 2.19 2.98
N LEU A 89 -28.43 1.53 3.61
CA LEU A 89 -29.02 2.01 4.87
C LEU A 89 -27.98 2.03 6.00
N VAL A 90 -27.21 0.95 6.18
CA VAL A 90 -26.18 0.85 7.23
C VAL A 90 -25.03 1.83 6.99
N ALA A 91 -24.65 2.09 5.74
CA ALA A 91 -23.55 3.00 5.42
C ALA A 91 -23.92 4.48 5.59
N TRP A 92 -25.20 4.84 5.48
CA TRP A 92 -25.68 6.22 5.50
C TRP A 92 -26.19 6.69 6.87
N LYS A 93 -26.87 5.80 7.59
CA LYS A 93 -27.62 6.13 8.80
C LYS A 93 -26.87 5.73 10.06
#